data_AF-A0A412GEP6-F1
#
_entry.id   AF-A0A412GEP6-F1
#
_cell.length_a   1.000
_cell.length_b   1.000
_cell.length_c   1.000
_cell.angle_alpha   90.00
_cell.angle_beta   90.00
_cell.angle_gamma   90.00
#
_symmetry.space_group_name_H-M   'P 1'
#
loop_
_entity.id
_entity.type
_entity.pdbx_description
1 polymer ?
#
loop_
_entity_poly.entity_id
_entity_poly.type
_entity_poly.pdbx_seq_one_letter_code
_entity_poly.pdbx_strand_id
1 'polypeptide(L)' 'MEKLFSKEKNNSEYYLPAIQSFANNYKKRLKFIEYHLKREDYIFGTWKAILIPKKDGEERPLIIPNSINDKIVLKAIST' A
#
# COMPACT_ATOMS: atom_id res chain seq x y z
N MET A 1 20.71 28.15 -26.64
CA MET A 1 20.30 27.48 -25.38
C MET A 1 18.79 27.47 -25.32
N GLU A 2 18.17 26.35 -25.68
CA GLU A 2 16.73 26.14 -25.50
C GLU A 2 16.43 25.98 -24.01
N LYS A 3 15.53 26.83 -23.52
CA LYS A 3 15.05 26.81 -22.14
C LYS A 3 13.99 25.70 -22.06
N LEU A 4 14.37 24.52 -21.57
CA LEU A 4 13.41 23.46 -21.22
C LEU A 4 12.50 23.99 -20.10
N PHE A 5 11.24 24.27 -20.42
CA PHE A 5 10.20 24.46 -19.42
C PHE A 5 9.92 23.10 -18.75
N SER A 6 10.64 22.81 -17.66
CA SER A 6 10.26 21.75 -16.74
C SER A 6 8.98 22.20 -16.04
N LYS A 7 7.83 21.87 -16.63
CA LYS A 7 6.53 22.02 -15.99
C LYS A 7 6.53 21.09 -14.77
N GLU A 8 6.70 21.64 -13.58
CA GLU A 8 6.46 20.92 -12.33
C GLU A 8 5.04 20.37 -12.37
N LYS A 9 4.89 19.07 -12.65
CA LYS A 9 3.61 18.40 -12.54
C LYS A 9 3.30 18.34 -11.04
N ASN A 10 2.30 19.10 -10.62
CA ASN A 10 1.73 19.05 -9.30
C ASN A 10 1.27 17.60 -9.01
N ASN A 11 2.11 16.82 -8.35
CA ASN A 11 1.82 15.44 -7.97
C ASN A 11 0.60 15.34 -7.03
N SER A 12 0.14 16.45 -6.44
CA SER A 12 -0.99 16.52 -5.52
C SER A 12 -2.32 16.10 -6.14
N GLU A 13 -2.55 16.39 -7.42
CA GLU A 13 -3.81 16.02 -8.10
C GLU A 13 -3.96 14.50 -8.31
N TYR A 14 -2.86 13.75 -8.44
CA TYR A 14 -2.91 12.30 -8.66
C TYR A 14 -3.22 11.49 -7.39
N TYR A 15 -2.85 12.00 -6.22
CA TYR A 15 -3.11 11.32 -4.95
C TYR A 15 -4.59 11.39 -4.54
N LEU A 16 -5.28 12.48 -4.89
CA LEU A 16 -6.68 12.69 -4.54
C LEU A 16 -7.60 11.55 -5.05
N PRO A 17 -7.58 11.16 -6.35
CA PRO A 17 -8.40 10.06 -6.85
C PRO A 17 -8.10 8.71 -6.18
N ALA A 18 -6.83 8.40 -5.94
CA ALA A 18 -6.44 7.14 -5.33
C ALA A 18 -6.88 7.05 -3.85
N ILE A 19 -6.71 8.14 -3.10
CA ILE A 19 -7.14 8.25 -1.70
C ILE A 19 -8.68 8.20 -1.62
N GLN A 20 -9.38 8.92 -2.51
CA GLN A 20 -10.84 8.90 -2.58
C GLN A 20 -11.36 7.50 -2.90
N SER A 21 -10.76 6.82 -3.86
CA SER A 21 -11.10 5.44 -4.23
C SER A 21 -10.87 4.47 -3.07
N PHE A 22 -9.77 4.63 -2.32
CA PHE A 22 -9.51 3.87 -1.10
C PHE A 22 -10.61 4.11 -0.06
N ALA A 23 -10.93 5.38 0.23
CA ALA A 23 -11.94 5.76 1.23
C ALA A 23 -13.33 5.22 0.86
N ASN A 24 -13.73 5.33 -0.40
CA ASN A 24 -15.01 4.83 -0.90
C ASN A 24 -15.15 3.30 -0.71
N ASN A 25 -14.04 2.57 -0.85
CA ASN A 25 -14.03 1.12 -0.71
C ASN A 25 -13.72 0.63 0.72
N TYR A 26 -13.33 1.52 1.63
CA TYR A 26 -12.83 1.16 2.96
C TYR A 26 -13.86 0.36 3.77
N LYS A 27 -15.11 0.85 3.86
CA LYS A 27 -16.19 0.14 4.58
C LYS A 27 -16.46 -1.25 4.01
N LYS A 28 -16.40 -1.41 2.68
CA LYS A 28 -16.59 -2.71 2.02
C LYS A 28 -15.45 -3.68 2.33
N ARG A 29 -14.20 -3.19 2.32
CA ARG A 29 -13.02 -3.99 2.70
C ARG A 29 -13.09 -4.46 4.15
N LEU A 30 -13.47 -3.57 5.08
CA LEU A 30 -13.63 -3.94 6.49
C LEU A 30 -14.66 -5.05 6.68
N LYS A 31 -15.83 -4.95 6.03
CA LYS A 31 -16.86 -6.00 6.09
C LYS A 31 -16.36 -7.36 5.58
N PHE A 32 -15.60 -7.35 4.47
CA PHE A 32 -15.00 -8.57 3.93
C PHE A 32 -13.98 -9.17 4.91
N ILE A 33 -13.07 -8.35 5.44
CA ILE A 33 -12.05 -8.77 6.41
C ILE A 33 -12.74 -9.35 7.66
N GLU A 34 -13.70 -8.64 8.24
CA GLU A 34 -14.43 -9.05 9.44
C GLU A 34 -15.17 -10.39 9.23
N TYR A 35 -15.82 -10.56 8.08
CA TYR A 35 -16.52 -11.80 7.73
C TYR A 35 -15.57 -13.00 7.75
N HIS A 36 -14.41 -12.88 7.12
CA HIS A 36 -13.43 -13.96 7.02
C HIS A 36 -12.67 -14.21 8.34
N LEU A 37 -12.37 -13.15 9.10
CA LEU A 37 -11.74 -13.30 10.42
C LEU A 37 -12.68 -14.00 11.41
N LYS A 38 -13.98 -13.67 11.42
CA LYS A 38 -14.98 -14.34 12.28
C LYS A 38 -15.15 -15.83 11.97
N ARG A 39 -14.87 -16.23 10.73
CA ARG A 39 -14.94 -17.62 10.27
C ARG A 39 -13.62 -18.36 10.37
N GLU A 40 -12.56 -17.67 10.84
CA GLU A 40 -11.20 -18.20 10.93
C GLU A 40 -10.65 -18.69 9.57
N ASP A 41 -11.18 -18.16 8.46
CA ASP A 41 -10.82 -18.54 7.08
C ASP A 41 -10.17 -17.39 6.29
N TYR A 42 -9.68 -16.36 6.98
CA TYR A 42 -8.90 -15.29 6.36
C TYR A 42 -7.52 -15.81 5.93
N ILE A 43 -7.21 -15.72 4.64
CA ILE A 43 -5.92 -16.15 4.07
C ILE A 43 -5.19 -14.92 3.52
N PHE A 44 -3.94 -14.72 3.97
CA PHE A 44 -3.07 -13.69 3.42
C PHE A 44 -2.76 -13.97 1.95
N GLY A 45 -2.76 -12.91 1.13
CA GLY A 45 -2.39 -13.01 -0.27
C GLY A 45 -0.88 -13.12 -0.48
N THR A 46 -0.45 -13.05 -1.75
CA THR A 46 0.97 -13.06 -2.12
C THR A 46 1.70 -11.81 -1.62
N TRP A 47 2.95 -11.99 -1.20
CA TRP A 47 3.82 -10.89 -0.76
C TRP A 47 4.92 -10.66 -1.79
N LYS A 48 5.36 -9.43 -1.92
CA LYS A 48 6.45 -9.03 -2.81
C LYS A 48 7.72 -8.81 -1.99
N ALA A 49 8.81 -9.46 -2.41
CA ALA A 49 10.14 -9.14 -1.93
C ALA A 49 10.74 -8.02 -2.79
N ILE A 50 11.30 -7.00 -2.14
CA ILE A 50 12.06 -5.93 -2.77
C ILE A 50 13.35 -5.68 -2.01
N LEU A 51 14.39 -5.23 -2.72
CA LEU A 51 15.64 -4.79 -2.14
C LEU A 51 15.60 -3.26 -2.06
N ILE A 52 15.85 -2.71 -0.87
CA ILE A 52 15.95 -1.26 -0.66
C ILE A 52 17.39 -0.89 -0.29
N PRO A 53 17.95 0.19 -0.84
CA PRO A 53 19.32 0.59 -0.52
C PRO A 53 19.42 1.06 0.94
N LYS A 54 20.50 0.67 1.61
CA LYS A 54 20.91 1.18 2.92
C LYS A 54 21.92 2.32 2.77
N LYS A 55 22.21 3.01 3.87
CA LYS A 55 23.18 4.12 3.92
C LYS A 55 24.63 3.68 3.70
N ASP A 56 24.95 2.44 4.05
CA ASP A 56 26.29 1.82 3.93
C ASP A 56 26.56 1.26 2.53
N GLY A 57 25.62 1.40 1.59
CA GLY A 57 25.73 0.88 0.22
C GLY A 57 25.27 -0.57 0.07
N GLU A 58 24.92 -1.27 1.15
CA GLU A 58 24.30 -2.59 1.06
C GLU A 58 22.80 -2.50 0.75
N GLU A 59 22.21 -3.63 0.37
CA GLU A 59 20.76 -3.74 0.20
C GLU A 59 20.10 -4.38 1.42
N ARG A 60 18.90 -3.91 1.77
CA ARG A 60 18.03 -4.53 2.77
C ARG A 60 16.85 -5.21 2.06
N PRO A 61 16.63 -6.51 2.27
CA PRO A 61 15.40 -7.14 1.82
C PRO A 61 14.21 -6.62 2.63
N LEU A 62 13.13 -6.27 1.94
CA LEU A 62 11.85 -5.89 2.50
C LEU A 62 10.75 -6.73 1.86
N ILE A 63 9.92 -7.33 2.69
CA ILE A 63 8.79 -8.13 2.24
C ILE A 63 7.50 -7.34 2.51
N ILE A 64 6.71 -7.09 1.47
CA ILE A 64 5.53 -6.24 1.53
C ILE A 64 4.32 -7.01 0.99
N PRO A 65 3.18 -7.06 1.71
CA PRO A 65 1.95 -7.62 1.16
C PRO A 65 1.49 -6.84 -0.07
N ASN A 66 1.02 -7.54 -1.10
CA ASN A 66 0.45 -6.88 -2.28
C ASN A 66 -0.96 -6.34 -2.02
N SER A 67 -1.74 -7.04 -1.18
CA SER A 67 -3.12 -6.67 -0.88
C SER A 67 -3.20 -5.52 0.12
N ILE A 68 -4.07 -4.55 -0.17
CA ILE A 68 -4.44 -3.50 0.79
C ILE A 68 -5.13 -4.09 2.02
N ASN A 69 -5.90 -5.17 1.87
CA ASN A 69 -6.60 -5.80 2.99
C ASN A 69 -5.58 -6.40 3.96
N ASP A 70 -4.55 -7.08 3.44
CA ASP A 70 -3.47 -7.65 4.25
C ASP A 70 -2.74 -6.56 5.02
N LYS A 71 -2.46 -5.42 4.39
CA LYS A 71 -1.83 -4.26 5.06
C LYS A 71 -2.71 -3.72 6.20
N ILE A 72 -4.03 -3.67 6.02
CA ILE A 72 -4.98 -3.24 7.06
C ILE A 72 -4.95 -4.22 8.24
N VAL A 73 -5.02 -5.53 7.97
CA VAL A 73 -4.97 -6.58 9.00
C VAL A 73 -3.64 -6.53 9.76
N LEU A 74 -2.51 -6.47 9.04
CA LEU A 74 -1.19 -6.37 9.65
C LEU A 74 -1.03 -5.09 10.50
N LYS A 75 -1.61 -3.97 10.06
CA LYS A 75 -1.59 -2.74 10.85
C LYS A 75 -2.39 -2.87 12.14
N ALA A 76 -3.50 -3.60 12.12
CA ALA A 76 -4.33 -3.82 13.30
C ALA A 76 -3.66 -4.72 14.35
N ILE A 77 -2.87 -5.71 13.93
CA ILE A 77 -2.11 -6.59 14.85
C ILE A 77 -0.80 -5.96 15.34
N SER A 78 -0.24 -5.01 14.59
CA SER A 78 0.98 -4.30 14.94
C SER A 78 0.68 -3.20 15.96
N THR A 79 0.53 -3.60 17.23
CA THR A 79 0.49 -2.71 18.41
C THR A 79 1.85 -2.13 18.73
#